data_AF-A0A965X6B5-F1
#
_entry.id   AF-A0A965X6B5-F1
#
_cell.length_a   1.000
_cell.length_b   1.000
_cell.length_c   1.000
_cell.angle_alpha   90.00
_cell.angle_beta   90.00
_cell.angle_gamma   90.00
#
_symmetry.space_group_name_H-M   'P 1'
#
loop_
_entity.id
_entity.type
_entity.pdbx_description
1 polymer ?
#
loop_
_entity_poly.entity_id
_entity_poly.type
_entity_poly.pdbx_seq_one_letter_code
_entity_poly.pdbx_strand_id
1 'polypeptide(L)' 'MARIKRAVNAVKKRRKVFKLSKGYYGAKSKQYRSASQQVMKSMAYA' A
#
# COMPACT_ATOMS: atom_id res chain seq x y z
N MET A 1 -1.39 20.90 -22.90
CA MET A 1 -1.51 20.25 -21.56
C MET A 1 -0.37 19.25 -21.41
N ALA A 2 0.49 19.38 -20.39
CA ALA A 2 1.68 18.54 -20.26
C ALA A 2 1.37 17.17 -19.60
N ARG A 3 1.95 16.08 -20.12
CA ARG A 3 1.81 14.73 -19.54
C ARG A 3 2.77 14.57 -18.34
N ILE A 4 2.24 14.48 -17.13
CA ILE A 4 3.03 14.26 -15.91
C ILE A 4 3.19 12.76 -15.64
N LYS A 5 4.44 12.25 -15.67
CA LYS A 5 4.75 10.83 -15.42
C LYS A 5 4.64 10.49 -13.93
N ARG A 6 4.03 9.35 -13.59
CA ARG A 6 3.84 8.90 -12.18
C ARG A 6 5.07 8.22 -11.53
N ALA A 7 6.18 8.06 -12.27
CA ALA A 7 7.36 7.24 -11.96
C ALA A 7 7.62 7.01 -10.45
N VAL A 8 8.30 7.95 -9.79
CA VAL A 8 8.73 7.80 -8.39
C VAL A 8 7.57 7.90 -7.39
N ASN A 9 6.53 8.64 -7.74
CA ASN A 9 5.38 8.88 -6.85
C ASN A 9 4.59 7.59 -6.59
N ALA A 10 4.44 6.74 -7.61
CA ALA A 10 3.80 5.43 -7.46
C ALA A 10 4.59 4.50 -6.53
N VAL A 11 5.92 4.49 -6.64
CA VAL A 11 6.80 3.69 -5.77
C VAL A 11 6.74 4.18 -4.32
N LYS A 12 6.80 5.50 -4.11
CA LYS A 12 6.67 6.12 -2.78
C LYS A 12 5.34 5.73 -2.11
N LYS A 13 4.22 5.78 -2.85
CA LYS A 13 2.90 5.36 -2.34
C LYS A 13 2.88 3.87 -1.94
N ARG A 14 3.45 2.99 -2.78
CA ARG A 14 3.51 1.55 -2.48
C ARG A 14 4.33 1.25 -1.22
N ARG A 15 5.48 1.92 -1.04
CA ARG A 15 6.31 1.77 0.17
C ARG A 15 5.59 2.19 1.45
N LYS A 16 4.77 3.26 1.41
CA LYS A 16 3.96 3.69 2.56
C LYS A 16 2.99 2.59 3.01
N VAL A 17 2.27 1.97 2.08
CA VAL A 17 1.34 0.87 2.39
C VAL A 17 2.08 -0.33 2.98
N PHE A 18 3.22 -0.72 2.42
CA PHE A 18 4.00 -1.83 2.97
C PHE A 18 4.62 -1.54 4.34
N LYS A 19 4.89 -0.27 4.66
CA LYS A 19 5.31 0.12 6.02
C LYS A 19 4.19 -0.12 7.03
N LEU A 20 2.95 0.19 6.66
CA LEU A 20 1.76 -0.01 7.52
C LEU A 20 1.35 -1.48 7.64
N SER A 21 1.58 -2.27 6.60
CA SER A 21 1.19 -3.70 6.56
C SER A 21 2.24 -4.66 7.14
N LYS A 22 3.27 -4.15 7.82
CA LYS A 22 4.28 -5.01 8.47
C LYS A 22 3.60 -5.86 9.55
N GLY A 23 3.96 -7.14 9.60
CA GLY A 23 3.38 -8.10 10.55
C GLY A 23 2.08 -8.76 10.06
N TYR A 24 1.48 -8.34 8.95
CA TYR A 24 0.32 -9.03 8.40
C TYR A 24 0.70 -10.38 7.77
N TYR A 25 -0.17 -11.38 7.98
CA TYR A 25 0.08 -12.75 7.54
C TYR A 25 -0.03 -12.92 6.01
N GLY A 26 0.89 -13.72 5.44
CA GLY A 26 0.85 -14.16 4.05
C GLY A 26 0.87 -13.02 3.01
N ALA A 27 -0.05 -13.07 2.04
CA ALA A 27 -0.12 -12.10 0.94
C ALA A 27 -0.40 -10.66 1.40
N LYS A 28 -0.91 -10.46 2.62
CA LYS A 28 -1.29 -9.16 3.18
C LYS A 28 -0.08 -8.29 3.56
N SER A 29 1.13 -8.85 3.61
CA SER A 29 2.37 -8.09 3.80
C SER A 29 3.26 -8.05 2.54
N LYS A 30 2.98 -8.89 1.54
CA LYS A 30 3.82 -9.07 0.33
C LYS A 30 3.22 -8.48 -0.94
N GLN A 31 1.90 -8.51 -1.10
CA GLN A 31 1.21 -8.04 -2.30
C GLN A 31 0.49 -6.72 -2.04
N TYR A 32 0.68 -5.73 -2.92
CA TYR A 32 0.15 -4.37 -2.71
C TYR A 32 -1.39 -4.32 -2.60
N ARG A 33 -2.12 -5.06 -3.45
CA ARG A 33 -3.59 -5.04 -3.44
C ARG A 33 -4.14 -5.58 -2.12
N SER A 34 -3.65 -6.75 -1.71
CA SER A 34 -4.03 -7.41 -0.45
C SER A 34 -3.63 -6.59 0.77
N ALA A 35 -2.42 -6.03 0.76
CA ALA A 35 -1.94 -5.15 1.83
C ALA A 35 -2.80 -3.89 1.95
N SER A 36 -3.12 -3.22 0.84
CA SER A 36 -3.94 -2.01 0.86
C SER A 36 -5.36 -2.27 1.36
N GLN A 37 -5.96 -3.41 1.01
CA GLN A 37 -7.27 -3.80 1.51
C GLN A 37 -7.23 -4.10 3.01
N GLN A 38 -6.21 -4.82 3.48
CA GLN A 38 -6.07 -5.14 4.90
C GLN A 38 -5.82 -3.89 5.74
N VAL A 39 -4.94 -2.98 5.29
CA VAL A 39 -4.69 -1.70 6.00
C VAL A 39 -5.98 -0.90 6.13
N MET A 40 -6.78 -0.80 5.06
CA MET A 40 -8.06 -0.07 5.09
C MET A 40 -9.04 -0.70 6.10
N LYS A 41 -9.16 -2.03 6.14
CA LYS A 41 -10.02 -2.72 7.11
C LYS A 41 -9.51 -2.54 8.54
N SER A 42 -8.21 -2.68 8.77
CA SER A 42 -7.60 -2.50 10.08
C SER A 42 -7.76 -1.07 10.61
N MET A 43 -7.75 -0.06 9.76
CA MET A 43 -8.05 1.33 10.16
C MET A 43 -9.51 1.58 10.51
N ALA A 44 -10.44 0.76 10.04
CA ALA A 44 -11.86 0.87 10.39
C ALA A 44 -12.22 0.07 11.66
N TYR A 45 -11.40 -0.92 12.03
CA TYR A 45 -11.56 -1.69 13.26
C TYR A 45 -10.78 -1.13 14.45
N ALA A 46 -9.73 -0.35 14.17
CA ALA A 46 -9.00 0.41 15.17
C ALA A 46 -9.79 1.66 15.57
#